data_AF-A0A256Z680-F1
#
_entry.id   AF-A0A256Z680-F1
#
_cell.length_a   1.000
_cell.length_b   1.000
_cell.length_c   1.000
_cell.angle_alpha   90.00
_cell.angle_beta   90.00
_cell.angle_gamma   90.00
#
_symmetry.space_group_name_H-M   'P 1'
#
loop_
_entity.id
_entity.type
_entity.pdbx_description
1 polymer ?
#
loop_
_entity_poly.entity_id
_entity_poly.type
_entity_poly.pdbx_seq_one_letter_code
_entity_poly.pdbx_strand_id
1 'polypeptide(L)'
;NVLVISVRGKSLIAIISDIIKSLMRENINCFSNEFLLGIVEGFIDSDGNIERRRGRYFCVAIVNKDINKINLIKNICKKFDMNYGIYIRTKKNSIQYRIFIFNNLKLLIGSVKVLNALKVHG
;
A
#
# COMPACT_ATOMS: atom_id res chain seq x y z
N ASN A 1 25.07 -7.56 12.14
CA ASN A 1 25.02 -7.94 10.72
C ASN A 1 23.77 -7.36 10.08
N VAL A 2 23.89 -6.25 9.36
CA VAL A 2 22.78 -5.61 8.64
C VAL A 2 22.82 -6.12 7.21
N LEU A 3 21.79 -6.87 6.80
CA LEU A 3 21.63 -7.28 5.40
C LEU A 3 21.10 -6.07 4.61
N VAL A 4 21.99 -5.36 3.92
CA VAL A 4 21.62 -4.31 2.97
C VAL A 4 21.35 -4.98 1.63
N ILE A 5 20.07 -5.18 1.30
CA ILE A 5 19.67 -5.66 -0.03
C ILE A 5 19.71 -4.48 -1.00
N SER A 6 20.75 -4.41 -1.83
CA SER A 6 20.82 -3.51 -2.97
C SER A 6 19.89 -4.02 -4.09
N VAL A 7 18.72 -3.38 -4.24
CA VAL A 7 17.71 -3.75 -5.25
C VAL A 7 18.12 -3.15 -6.61
N ARG A 8 19.11 -3.76 -7.28
CA ARG A 8 19.47 -3.44 -8.69
C ARG A 8 19.54 -4.66 -9.61
N GLY A 9 19.12 -5.84 -9.15
CA GLY A 9 19.08 -7.05 -9.98
C GLY A 9 17.75 -7.17 -10.71
N LYS A 10 17.77 -7.25 -12.06
CA LYS A 10 16.59 -7.59 -12.88
C LYS A 10 15.87 -8.86 -12.38
N SER A 11 16.61 -9.79 -11.76
CA SER A 11 16.09 -11.00 -11.13
C SER A 11 15.19 -10.72 -9.92
N LEU A 12 15.53 -9.78 -9.05
CA LEU A 12 14.72 -9.44 -7.88
C LEU A 12 13.41 -8.76 -8.30
N ILE A 13 13.45 -7.90 -9.31
CA ILE A 13 12.25 -7.29 -9.90
C ILE A 13 11.35 -8.37 -10.52
N ALA A 14 11.93 -9.37 -11.21
CA ALA A 14 11.17 -10.48 -11.76
C ALA A 14 10.52 -11.33 -10.65
N ILE A 15 11.28 -11.69 -9.61
CA ILE A 15 10.78 -12.44 -8.45
C ILE A 15 9.64 -11.67 -7.75
N ILE A 16 9.83 -10.38 -7.46
CA ILE A 16 8.78 -9.55 -6.85
C ILE A 16 7.55 -9.47 -7.76
N SER A 17 7.75 -9.31 -9.07
CA SER A 17 6.65 -9.27 -10.04
C SER A 17 5.87 -10.59 -10.08
N ASP A 18 6.56 -11.73 -10.00
CA ASP A 18 5.91 -13.04 -10.01
C ASP A 18 5.21 -13.33 -8.69
N ILE A 19 5.77 -12.90 -7.55
CA ILE A 19 5.08 -12.95 -6.25
C ILE A 19 3.82 -12.08 -6.26
N ILE A 20 3.90 -10.85 -6.80
CA ILE A 20 2.72 -9.97 -6.95
C ILE A 20 1.66 -10.62 -7.86
N LYS A 21 2.06 -11.24 -8.98
CA LYS A 21 1.13 -11.96 -9.86
C LYS A 21 0.49 -13.16 -9.17
N SER A 22 1.26 -13.92 -8.40
CA SER A 22 0.79 -15.05 -7.59
C SER A 22 -0.22 -14.56 -6.54
N LEU A 23 0.10 -13.51 -5.78
CA LEU A 23 -0.82 -12.86 -4.84
C LEU A 23 -2.12 -12.36 -5.46
N MET A 24 -2.07 -11.90 -6.71
CA MET A 24 -3.25 -11.47 -7.45
C MET A 24 -4.13 -12.63 -7.91
N ARG A 25 -3.61 -13.87 -7.95
CA ARG A 25 -4.32 -15.10 -8.37
C ARG A 25 -4.68 -16.03 -7.21
N GLU A 26 -3.94 -15.97 -6.11
CA GLU A 26 -3.95 -16.96 -5.02
C GLU A 26 -4.48 -16.41 -3.68
N ASN A 27 -4.63 -17.30 -2.70
CA ASN A 27 -5.05 -16.95 -1.35
C ASN A 27 -3.92 -16.24 -0.58
N ILE A 28 -4.12 -14.94 -0.28
CA ILE A 28 -3.12 -14.12 0.43
C ILE A 28 -2.74 -14.67 1.82
N ASN A 29 -3.50 -15.60 2.39
CA ASN A 29 -3.23 -16.19 3.70
C ASN A 29 -2.00 -17.11 3.74
N CYS A 30 -1.44 -17.50 2.58
CA CYS A 30 -0.21 -18.28 2.51
C CYS A 30 1.07 -17.47 2.79
N PHE A 31 0.96 -16.14 2.90
CA PHE A 31 2.08 -15.24 3.10
C PHE A 31 2.14 -14.72 4.53
N SER A 32 3.34 -14.38 5.01
CA SER A 32 3.52 -13.81 6.34
C SER A 32 2.88 -12.43 6.46
N ASN A 33 2.46 -12.08 7.67
CA ASN A 33 1.82 -10.79 7.91
C ASN A 33 2.76 -9.62 7.61
N GLU A 34 4.04 -9.75 7.98
CA GLU A 34 5.08 -8.75 7.74
C GLU A 34 5.26 -8.50 6.24
N PHE A 35 5.24 -9.56 5.43
CA PHE A 35 5.38 -9.44 3.98
C PHE A 35 4.21 -8.70 3.36
N LEU A 36 2.98 -9.05 3.75
CA LEU A 36 1.76 -8.40 3.25
C LEU A 36 1.69 -6.92 3.65
N LEU A 37 2.09 -6.59 4.88
CA LEU A 37 2.19 -5.20 5.33
C LEU A 37 3.27 -4.44 4.56
N GLY A 38 4.43 -5.05 4.31
CA GLY A 38 5.50 -4.46 3.49
C GLY A 38 5.08 -4.17 2.05
N ILE A 39 4.19 -4.99 1.47
CA ILE A 39 3.59 -4.70 0.15
C ILE A 39 2.74 -3.42 0.20
N VAL A 40 1.89 -3.27 1.23
CA VAL A 40 1.09 -2.06 1.39
C VAL A 40 1.99 -0.84 1.56
N GLU A 41 3.03 -0.92 2.39
CA GLU A 41 4.03 0.15 2.55
C GLU A 41 4.71 0.50 1.22
N GLY A 42 5.10 -0.50 0.42
CA GLY A 42 5.69 -0.27 -0.90
C GLY A 42 4.75 0.48 -1.86
N PHE A 43 3.45 0.16 -1.85
CA PHE A 43 2.45 0.90 -2.63
C PHE A 43 2.22 2.32 -2.11
N ILE A 44 2.30 2.52 -0.79
CA ILE A 44 2.23 3.86 -0.18
C ILE A 44 3.43 4.70 -0.60
N ASP A 45 4.63 4.13 -0.60
CA ASP A 45 5.86 4.84 -0.99
C ASP A 45 5.87 5.20 -2.49
N SER A 46 5.41 4.29 -3.36
CA SER A 46 5.45 4.52 -4.80
C SER A 46 4.30 5.37 -5.34
N ASP A 47 3.06 5.06 -4.92
CA ASP A 47 1.81 5.57 -5.50
C ASP A 47 0.92 6.29 -4.47
N GLY A 48 1.39 6.41 -3.23
CA GLY A 48 0.63 6.95 -2.11
C GLY A 48 0.72 8.47 -1.99
N ASN A 49 -0.34 9.04 -1.44
CA ASN A 49 -0.39 10.44 -1.03
C ASN A 49 -1.10 10.56 0.31
N ILE A 50 -0.61 11.43 1.20
CA ILE A 50 -1.31 11.72 2.45
C ILE A 50 -2.35 12.80 2.16
N GLU A 51 -3.62 12.47 2.39
CA GLU A 51 -4.74 13.38 2.15
C GLU A 51 -5.43 13.75 3.45
N ARG A 52 -5.68 15.05 3.63
CA ARG A 52 -6.57 15.56 4.66
C ARG A 52 -7.99 15.62 4.13
N ARG A 53 -8.91 14.90 4.75
CA ARG A 53 -10.32 14.87 4.35
C ARG A 53 -11.18 15.83 5.18
N ARG A 54 -12.36 16.17 4.66
CA ARG A 54 -13.33 17.03 5.37
C ARG A 54 -13.66 16.38 6.72
N GLY A 55 -13.36 17.08 7.82
CA GLY A 55 -13.44 16.52 9.18
C GLY A 55 -12.10 16.29 9.89
N ARG A 56 -10.97 16.75 9.32
CA ARG A 56 -9.61 16.74 9.94
C ARG A 56 -8.95 15.36 10.12
N TYR A 57 -9.51 14.28 9.59
CA TYR A 57 -8.80 12.99 9.56
C TYR A 57 -7.84 12.91 8.37
N PHE A 58 -6.70 12.25 8.61
CA PHE A 58 -5.71 11.91 7.58
C PHE A 58 -6.00 10.52 7.03
N CYS A 59 -5.81 10.34 5.72
CA CYS A 59 -5.79 9.03 5.10
C CYS A 59 -4.62 8.92 4.15
N VAL A 60 -4.17 7.69 3.92
CA VAL A 60 -3.27 7.41 2.81
C VAL A 60 -4.10 7.04 1.60
N ALA A 61 -3.91 7.76 0.50
CA ALA A 61 -4.57 7.53 -0.77
C ALA A 61 -3.57 6.91 -1.76
N ILE A 62 -3.84 5.70 -2.22
CA ILE A 62 -3.04 5.05 -3.27
C ILE A 62 -3.82 5.13 -4.58
N VAL A 63 -3.21 5.68 -5.62
CA VAL A 63 -3.85 5.89 -6.93
C VAL A 63 -3.17 5.05 -7.99
N ASN A 64 -3.90 4.12 -8.61
CA ASN A 64 -3.36 3.25 -9.66
C ASN A 64 -4.34 3.09 -10.84
N LYS A 65 -3.80 2.84 -12.04
CA LYS A 65 -4.61 2.56 -13.25
C LYS A 65 -4.99 1.07 -13.35
N ASP A 66 -4.30 0.20 -12.64
CA ASP A 66 -4.57 -1.23 -12.59
C ASP A 66 -5.45 -1.57 -11.38
N ILE A 67 -6.68 -1.99 -11.63
CA ILE A 67 -7.63 -2.39 -10.59
C ILE A 67 -7.12 -3.58 -9.77
N ASN A 68 -6.29 -4.45 -10.34
CA ASN A 68 -5.84 -5.64 -9.64
C ASN A 68 -4.90 -5.30 -8.49
N LYS A 69 -4.03 -4.30 -8.68
CA LYS A 69 -3.17 -3.76 -7.62
C LYS A 69 -4.01 -3.18 -6.48
N ILE A 70 -5.07 -2.44 -6.81
CA ILE A 70 -6.01 -1.91 -5.82
C ILE A 70 -6.77 -3.03 -5.09
N ASN A 71 -7.19 -4.09 -5.80
CA ASN A 71 -7.84 -5.25 -5.20
C ASN A 71 -6.90 -6.05 -4.28
N LEU A 72 -5.61 -6.14 -4.62
CA LEU A 72 -4.60 -6.73 -3.74
C LEU A 72 -4.52 -5.95 -2.42
N ILE A 73 -4.36 -4.63 -2.48
CA ILE A 73 -4.31 -3.76 -1.29
C ILE A 73 -5.61 -3.91 -0.48
N LYS A 74 -6.77 -3.92 -1.15
CA LYS A 74 -8.09 -4.15 -0.53
C LYS A 74 -8.13 -5.46 0.26
N ASN A 75 -7.65 -6.55 -0.33
CA ASN A 75 -7.66 -7.87 0.31
C ASN A 75 -6.74 -7.90 1.53
N ILE A 76 -5.57 -7.27 1.45
CA ILE A 76 -4.67 -7.11 2.59
C ILE A 76 -5.34 -6.27 3.68
N CYS A 77 -5.94 -5.13 3.33
CA CYS A 77 -6.66 -4.29 4.28
C CYS A 77 -7.79 -5.06 5.00
N LYS A 78 -8.56 -5.89 4.27
CA LYS A 78 -9.57 -6.77 4.87
C LYS A 78 -8.98 -7.76 5.87
N LYS A 79 -7.85 -8.39 5.54
CA LYS A 79 -7.19 -9.36 6.42
C LYS A 79 -6.80 -8.75 7.77
N PHE A 80 -6.36 -7.49 7.76
CA PHE A 80 -5.91 -6.77 8.95
C PHE A 80 -6.99 -5.88 9.59
N ASP A 81 -8.26 -6.03 9.18
CA ASP A 81 -9.38 -5.20 9.63
C ASP A 81 -9.09 -3.69 9.55
N MET A 82 -8.36 -3.29 8.51
CA MET A 82 -8.05 -1.88 8.25
C MET A 82 -9.28 -1.20 7.65
N ASN A 83 -9.56 0.03 8.08
CA ASN A 83 -10.66 0.79 7.52
C ASN A 83 -10.23 1.41 6.17
N TYR A 84 -10.91 1.06 5.09
CA TYR A 84 -10.58 1.54 3.75
C TYR A 84 -11.83 1.89 2.92
N GLY A 85 -11.64 2.71 1.89
CA GLY A 85 -12.67 3.05 0.91
C GLY A 85 -12.08 3.08 -0.49
N ILE A 86 -12.84 2.59 -1.48
CA ILE A 86 -12.41 2.57 -2.88
C ILE A 86 -13.23 3.55 -3.69
N TYR A 87 -12.56 4.34 -4.53
CA TYR A 87 -13.18 5.27 -5.44
C TYR A 87 -12.64 5.07 -6.84
N ILE A 88 -13.55 5.03 -7.82
CA ILE A 88 -13.20 4.92 -9.23
C ILE A 88 -13.43 6.28 -9.86
N ARG A 89 -12.38 6.83 -10.47
CA ARG A 89 -12.44 8.09 -11.21
C ARG A 89 -12.26 7.81 -12.69
N THR A 90 -13.30 8.05 -13.47
CA THR A 90 -13.27 8.05 -14.93
C THR A 90 -12.97 9.47 -15.43
N LYS A 91 -11.91 9.62 -16.24
CA LYS A 91 -11.68 10.80 -17.09
C LYS A 91 -11.81 10.37 -18.54
N LYS A 92 -12.11 11.30 -19.46
CA LYS A 92 -12.44 11.08 -20.89
C LYS A 92 -11.80 9.84 -21.53
N ASN A 93 -10.49 9.59 -21.32
CA ASN A 93 -9.77 8.44 -21.89
C ASN A 93 -8.99 7.60 -20.85
N SER A 94 -9.31 7.66 -19.56
CA SER A 94 -8.58 6.88 -18.54
C SER A 94 -9.42 6.59 -17.30
N ILE A 95 -9.33 5.36 -16.80
CA ILE A 95 -9.84 4.98 -15.49
C ILE A 95 -8.70 5.06 -14.48
N GLN A 96 -8.96 5.68 -13.34
CA GLN A 96 -8.09 5.67 -12.17
C GLN A 96 -8.83 5.07 -10.99
N TYR A 97 -8.19 4.12 -10.34
CA TYR A 97 -8.68 3.47 -9.15
C TYR A 97 -7.93 4.05 -7.95
N ARG A 98 -8.67 4.40 -6.90
CA ARG A 98 -8.11 4.99 -5.68
C ARG A 98 -8.56 4.16 -4.50
N ILE A 99 -7.64 3.79 -3.63
CA ILE A 99 -7.96 3.25 -2.31
C ILE A 99 -7.48 4.22 -1.24
N PHE A 100 -8.36 4.52 -0.31
CA PHE A 100 -8.08 5.33 0.87
C PHE A 100 -8.01 4.41 2.07
N ILE A 101 -6.96 4.55 2.88
CA ILE A 101 -6.76 3.81 4.11
C ILE A 101 -6.84 4.83 5.25
N PHE A 102 -7.86 4.71 6.11
CA PHE A 102 -8.30 5.75 7.04
C PHE A 102 -7.85 5.52 8.50
N ASN A 103 -7.48 4.30 8.88
CA ASN A 103 -7.09 3.97 10.25
C ASN A 103 -6.14 2.76 10.31
N ASN A 104 -5.40 2.66 11.43
CA ASN A 104 -4.43 1.61 11.76
C ASN A 104 -3.06 1.66 11.05
N LEU A 105 -2.58 2.87 10.72
CA LEU A 105 -1.19 3.10 10.27
C LEU A 105 -0.13 2.65 11.31
N LYS A 106 -0.53 2.40 12.57
CA LYS A 106 0.35 1.86 13.62
C LYS A 106 0.92 0.47 13.27
N LEU A 107 0.22 -0.30 12.44
CA LEU A 107 0.68 -1.60 11.92
C LEU A 107 1.72 -1.45 10.80
N LEU A 108 1.81 -0.27 10.18
CA LEU A 108 2.80 0.05 9.14
C LEU A 108 4.03 0.64 9.83
N ILE A 109 4.80 -0.24 10.48
CA ILE A 109 5.96 0.10 11.33
C ILE A 109 7.05 0.85 10.53
N GLY A 110 7.15 0.64 9.21
CA GLY A 110 8.05 1.41 8.34
C GLY A 110 7.62 2.88 8.18
N SER A 111 6.31 3.15 8.22
CA SER A 111 5.71 4.49 8.04
C SER A 111 5.65 5.32 9.33
N VAL A 112 5.81 4.71 10.51
CA VAL A 112 5.82 5.41 11.81
C VAL A 112 6.97 6.43 11.90
N LYS A 113 8.08 6.21 11.18
CA LYS A 113 9.19 7.18 11.12
C LYS A 113 8.77 8.53 10.50
N VAL A 114 7.91 8.53 9.49
CA VAL A 114 7.41 9.77 8.85
C VAL A 114 6.38 10.46 9.75
N LEU A 115 5.49 9.70 10.40
CA LEU A 115 4.51 10.25 11.35
C LEU A 115 5.14 10.83 12.62
N ASN A 116 6.21 10.21 13.13
CA ASN A 116 6.96 10.75 14.27
C ASN A 116 7.76 12.01 13.88
N ALA A 117 8.32 12.08 12.67
CA ALA A 117 8.97 13.30 12.18
C ALA A 117 7.99 14.49 12.07
N LEU A 118 6.71 14.23 11.75
CA LEU A 118 5.67 15.27 11.70
C LEU A 118 5.16 15.72 13.08
N LYS A 119 5.37 14.95 14.15
CA LYS A 119 4.99 15.32 15.53
C LYS A 119 6.01 16.21 16.25
N VAL A 120 7.26 16.25 15.78
CA VAL A 120 8.32 17.08 16.39
C VAL A 120 8.29 18.52 15.85
N HIS A 121 7.50 18.79 14.81
CA HIS A 121 7.42 20.08 14.12
C HIS A 121 6.02 20.72 14.09
N GLY A 122 5.11 20.31 14.99
CA GLY A 122 3.81 20.94 15.19
C GLY A 122 3.63 21.33 16.65
#